data_AF-E2Q6C8-F1
#
_entry.id   AF-E2Q6C8-F1
#
_cell.length_a   1.000
_cell.length_b   1.000
_cell.length_c   1.000
_cell.angle_alpha   90.00
_cell.angle_beta   90.00
_cell.angle_gamma   90.00
#
_symmetry.space_group_name_H-M   'P 1'
#
loop_
_entity.id
_entity.type
_entity.pdbx_description
1 polymer ?
#
loop_
_entity_poly.entity_id
_entity_poly.type
_entity_poly.pdbx_seq_one_letter_code
_entity_poly.pdbx_strand_id
1 'polypeptide(L)' 'MQCPECGGDALPDPEGPRVIRCMSCWHAWAVPQPASCPGLMRRFLPALRAAARAVRPSR' A
#
# COMPACT_ATOMS: atom_id res chain seq x y z
N MET A 1 -8.04 -6.71 9.19
CA MET A 1 -6.82 -7.33 8.62
C MET A 1 -6.50 -8.54 9.49
N GLN A 2 -5.98 -9.62 8.92
CA GLN A 2 -5.64 -10.83 9.68
C GLN A 2 -4.17 -10.80 10.10
N CYS A 3 -3.88 -11.34 11.29
CA CYS A 3 -2.53 -11.48 11.79
C CYS A 3 -1.74 -12.52 10.98
N PRO A 4 -0.52 -12.20 10.51
CA PRO A 4 0.29 -13.15 9.74
C PRO A 4 0.76 -14.35 10.55
N GLU A 5 0.87 -14.22 11.88
CA GLU A 5 1.38 -15.28 12.75
C GLU A 5 0.29 -16.31 13.13
N CYS A 6 -0.92 -15.85 13.43
CA CYS A 6 -1.97 -16.70 14.01
C CYS A 6 -3.32 -16.65 13.29
N GLY A 7 -3.47 -15.82 12.25
CA GLY A 7 -4.72 -15.61 11.53
C GLY A 7 -5.80 -14.83 12.29
N GLY A 8 -5.55 -14.45 13.55
CA GLY A 8 -6.50 -13.71 14.38
C GLY A 8 -6.72 -12.27 13.95
N ASP A 9 -7.71 -11.62 14.56
CA ASP A 9 -8.05 -10.24 14.26
C ASP A 9 -6.96 -9.27 14.71
N ALA A 10 -6.65 -8.33 13.83
CA ALA A 10 -5.64 -7.31 14.07
C ALA A 10 -6.21 -5.90 13.87
N LEU A 11 -5.89 -5.03 14.83
CA LEU A 11 -6.41 -3.68 14.94
C LEU A 11 -5.28 -2.64 14.91
N PRO A 12 -5.54 -1.42 14.40
CA PRO A 12 -4.59 -0.32 14.49
C PRO A 12 -4.27 0.00 15.95
N ASP A 13 -3.00 0.27 16.22
CA ASP A 13 -2.53 0.67 17.53
C ASP A 13 -2.81 2.17 17.77
N PRO A 14 -3.42 2.55 18.92
CA PRO A 14 -3.75 3.95 19.20
C PRO A 14 -2.52 4.82 19.47
N GLU A 15 -1.37 4.24 19.87
CA GLU A 15 -0.16 4.99 20.20
C GLU A 15 0.63 5.41 18.95
N GLY A 16 0.39 4.76 17.80
CA GLY A 16 1.12 5.02 16.57
C GLY A 16 0.29 4.76 15.31
N PRO A 17 0.13 5.74 14.40
CA PRO A 17 -0.78 5.65 13.24
C PRO A 17 -0.38 4.61 12.18
N ARG A 18 0.65 3.80 12.43
CA ARG A 18 1.24 2.86 11.47
C ARG A 18 1.64 1.53 12.09
N VAL A 19 1.21 1.26 13.31
CA VAL A 19 1.39 -0.03 13.96
C VAL A 19 0.05 -0.74 13.98
N ILE A 20 0.05 -2.01 13.63
CA ILE A 20 -1.11 -2.90 13.79
C ILE A 20 -0.73 -3.95 14.82
N ARG A 21 -1.66 -4.25 15.73
CA ARG A 21 -1.49 -5.25 16.78
C ARG A 21 -2.56 -6.31 16.66
N CYS A 22 -2.16 -7.58 16.74
CA CYS A 22 -3.10 -8.70 16.88
C CYS A 22 -3.61 -8.77 18.32
N MET A 23 -4.94 -8.87 18.49
CA MET A 23 -5.53 -9.00 19.83
C MET A 23 -5.50 -10.44 20.37
N SER A 24 -5.18 -11.42 19.53
CA SER A 24 -5.12 -12.84 19.90
C SER A 24 -3.73 -13.25 20.40
N CYS A 25 -2.67 -12.90 19.66
CA CYS A 25 -1.29 -13.31 19.99
C CYS A 25 -0.38 -12.14 20.37
N TRP A 26 -0.89 -10.91 20.44
CA TRP A 26 -0.15 -9.69 20.79
C TRP A 26 1.02 -9.35 19.86
N HIS A 27 1.14 -10.01 18.71
CA HIS A 27 2.11 -9.65 17.69
C HIS A 27 1.81 -8.26 17.13
N ALA A 28 2.84 -7.41 17.03
CA ALA A 28 2.74 -6.04 16.52
C ALA A 28 3.71 -5.86 15.36
N TRP A 29 3.25 -5.20 14.29
CA TRP A 29 4.07 -4.93 13.11
C TRP A 29 3.72 -3.57 12.49
N ALA A 30 4.70 -3.01 11.78
CA ALA A 30 4.50 -1.77 11.04
C ALA A 30 3.80 -2.04 9.70
N VAL A 31 2.84 -1.19 9.35
CA VAL A 31 2.23 -1.22 8.02
C VAL A 31 3.25 -0.74 7.00
N PRO A 32 3.52 -1.50 5.91
CA PRO A 32 4.40 -1.04 4.85
C PRO A 32 3.86 0.26 4.29
N GLN A 33 4.68 1.32 4.30
CA GLN A 33 4.33 2.53 3.58
C GLN A 33 4.43 2.23 2.08
N PRO A 34 3.53 2.79 1.24
CA PRO A 34 3.76 2.77 -0.18
C PRO A 34 5.12 3.45 -0.42
N ALA A 35 6.09 2.66 -0.85
CA ALA A 35 7.36 3.20 -1.30
C ALA A 35 7.05 4.05 -2.53
N SER A 36 6.96 5.37 -2.35
CA SER A 36 7.03 6.29 -3.47
C SER A 36 8.41 6.10 -4.08
N CYS A 37 8.53 5.25 -5.10
CA CYS A 37 9.76 5.05 -5.85
C CYS A 37 9.95 6.29 -6.74
N PRO A 38 10.74 7.30 -6.33
CA PRO A 38 10.74 8.60 -7.00
C PRO A 38 11.30 8.50 -8.43
N GLY A 39 12.10 7.46 -8.72
CA GLY A 39 12.67 7.19 -10.04
C GLY A 39 11.77 6.41 -10.99
N LEU A 40 10.84 5.59 -10.50
CA LEU A 40 10.00 4.73 -11.34
C LEU A 40 8.97 5.58 -12.11
N MET A 41 8.33 6.51 -11.40
CA MET A 41 7.36 7.43 -12.00
C MET A 41 8.00 8.28 -13.10
N ARG A 42 9.17 8.88 -12.86
CA ARG A 42 9.86 9.69 -13.90
C ARG A 42 10.15 8.89 -15.18
N ARG A 43 10.49 7.61 -15.08
CA ARG A 43 10.81 6.76 -16.24
C ARG A 43 9.57 6.37 -17.05
N PHE A 44 8.44 6.11 -16.39
CA PHE A 44 7.23 5.62 -17.07
C PHE A 44 6.16 6.69 -17.32
N LEU A 45 6.24 7.85 -16.67
CA LEU A 45 5.32 8.97 -16.93
C LEU A 45 5.23 9.37 -18.41
N PRO A 46 6.34 9.43 -19.19
CA PRO A 46 6.26 9.73 -20.62
C PRO A 46 5.44 8.68 -21.40
N ALA A 47 5.67 7.39 -21.11
CA ALA A 47 4.97 6.29 -21.76
C ALA A 47 3.49 6.26 -21.38
N LEU A 48 3.16 6.49 -20.10
CA LEU A 48 1.79 6.60 -19.61
C LEU A 48 1.04 7.78 -20.26
N ARG A 49 1.68 8.94 -20.42
CA ARG A 49 1.10 10.09 -21.13
C ARG A 49 0.87 9.81 -22.61
N ALA A 50 1.78 9.09 -23.26
CA ALA A 50 1.62 8.69 -24.66
C ALA A 50 0.44 7.71 -24.82
N ALA A 51 0.33 6.72 -23.94
CA ALA A 51 -0.78 5.77 -23.92
C ALA A 51 -2.13 6.48 -23.67
N ALA A 52 -2.20 7.40 -22.70
CA ALA A 52 -3.41 8.17 -22.41
C ALA A 52 -3.88 9.04 -23.59
N ARG A 53 -2.96 9.52 -24.43
CA ARG A 53 -3.30 10.26 -25.66
C ARG A 53 -3.73 9.34 -26.81
N ALA A 54 -3.19 8.12 -26.87
CA ALA A 54 -3.58 7.11 -27.84
C ALA A 54 -4.98 6.53 -27.55
N VAL A 55 -5.37 6.47 -26.27
CA VAL A 55 -6.75 6.18 -25.86
C VAL A 55 -7.60 7.45 -26.00
N ARG A 56 -7.78 7.94 -27.24
CA ARG A 56 -8.97 8.73 -27.55
C ARG A 56 -10.09 7.71 -27.75
N PRO A 57 -11.18 7.72 -26.97
CA PRO A 57 -12.36 6.98 -27.35
C PRO A 57 -12.84 7.57 -28.67
N SER A 58 -12.71 6.80 -29.76
CA SER A 58 -13.42 7.08 -31.00
C SER A 58 -14.91 7.05 -30.67
N ARG A 59 -15.52 8.22 -30.56
CA ARG A 59 -16.97 8.38 -30.53
C ARG A 59 -17.37 9.32 -31.65
#